data_AF-A0A958IZ84-F1
#
_entry.id   AF-A0A958IZ84-F1
#
_cell.length_a   1.000
_cell.length_b   1.000
_cell.length_c   1.000
_cell.angle_alpha   90.00
_cell.angle_beta   90.00
_cell.angle_gamma   90.00
#
_symmetry.space_group_name_H-M   'P 1'
#
loop_
_entity.id
_entity.type
_entity.pdbx_description
1 polymer ?
#
loop_
_entity_poly.entity_id
_entity_poly.type
_entity_poly.pdbx_seq_one_letter_code
_entity_poly.pdbx_strand_id
1 'polypeptide(L)'
;DGSYQDITWWNSYYLCPAYPPVLEYTRKLVDKIIDTWGYDGLKIDGQHLNGVPPCYNPAHNHPYPEIAVEKLPEFFEMIFETALAHKSDAVVEICPCGTAYSFFNLPFMNQAVSSDPLSSWQIRLKGKTLKALMGPSAPYYGDHVELSDSLSDFASTVGIGGIVGTKFTWPVGAKKDSDIDLTAEKEKIWAKWVSVYNEKMLPTGIYRGELYDIGYDRPETHAIAKNGSMFYAFYAENFDGTVELRGLEKGRNYTVTDYVNGTQLSTVSGENHMLPVAFKQFLLIEVSPENAD
;
A
#
# COMPACT_ATOMS: atom_id res chain seq x y z
N ASP A 1 29.51 -23.52 -3.44
CA ASP A 1 30.95 -23.61 -3.07
C ASP A 1 31.35 -22.65 -1.93
N GLY A 2 30.42 -21.85 -1.40
CA GLY A 2 30.72 -20.87 -0.34
C GLY A 2 31.16 -19.50 -0.87
N SER A 3 31.15 -19.32 -2.20
CA SER A 3 31.33 -18.01 -2.83
C SER A 3 30.23 -17.02 -2.40
N TYR A 4 30.59 -15.74 -2.37
CA TYR A 4 29.63 -14.65 -2.20
C TYR A 4 28.60 -14.69 -3.35
N GLN A 5 27.38 -14.29 -3.02
CA GLN A 5 26.28 -14.28 -3.97
C GLN A 5 26.00 -12.84 -4.37
N ASP A 6 26.26 -12.53 -5.64
CA ASP A 6 26.17 -11.19 -6.21
C ASP A 6 24.73 -10.84 -6.60
N ILE A 7 24.31 -9.63 -6.22
CA ILE A 7 23.07 -9.00 -6.64
C ILE A 7 23.45 -7.96 -7.71
N THR A 8 23.51 -8.44 -8.95
CA THR A 8 24.14 -7.72 -10.07
C THR A 8 23.55 -6.33 -10.34
N TRP A 9 22.25 -6.14 -10.12
CA TRP A 9 21.59 -4.84 -10.32
C TRP A 9 21.94 -3.81 -9.24
N TRP A 10 22.32 -4.26 -8.03
CA TRP A 10 22.57 -3.41 -6.86
C TRP A 10 24.04 -3.36 -6.45
N ASN A 11 24.93 -4.06 -7.15
CA ASN A 11 26.36 -4.15 -6.84
C ASN A 11 26.60 -4.46 -5.34
N SER A 12 25.90 -5.49 -4.86
CA SER A 12 25.86 -5.87 -3.44
C SER A 12 25.90 -7.39 -3.27
N TYR A 13 26.16 -7.85 -2.05
CA TYR A 13 26.24 -9.28 -1.72
C TYR A 13 25.15 -9.69 -0.73
N TYR A 14 24.63 -10.90 -0.88
CA TYR A 14 23.75 -11.47 0.15
C TYR A 14 24.49 -11.72 1.46
N LEU A 15 23.88 -11.23 2.54
CA LEU A 15 24.22 -11.63 3.88
C LEU A 15 23.37 -12.85 4.27
N CYS A 16 24.00 -13.88 4.84
CA CYS A 16 23.27 -15.05 5.32
C CYS A 16 22.39 -14.65 6.51
N PRO A 17 21.05 -14.75 6.42
CA PRO A 17 20.15 -14.34 7.50
C PRO A 17 20.22 -15.28 8.71
N ALA A 18 20.76 -16.50 8.53
CA ALA A 18 20.97 -17.47 9.61
C ALA A 18 22.33 -17.34 10.31
N TYR A 19 23.22 -16.45 9.85
CA TYR A 19 24.56 -16.32 10.43
C TYR A 19 24.53 -15.37 11.66
N PRO A 20 24.91 -15.81 12.88
CA PRO A 20 24.71 -15.01 14.09
C PRO A 20 25.33 -13.60 14.07
N PRO A 21 26.53 -13.38 13.50
CA PRO A 21 27.07 -12.03 13.36
C PRO A 21 26.25 -11.10 12.46
N VAL A 22 25.57 -11.61 11.42
CA VAL A 22 24.66 -10.82 10.57
C VAL A 22 23.43 -10.41 11.37
N LEU A 23 22.82 -11.34 12.09
CA LEU A 23 21.67 -11.07 12.96
C LEU A 23 22.00 -10.00 14.01
N GLU A 24 23.14 -10.14 14.68
CA GLU A 24 23.57 -9.21 15.73
C GLU A 24 23.94 -7.83 15.19
N TYR A 25 24.60 -7.78 14.02
CA TYR A 25 24.86 -6.52 13.34
C TYR A 25 23.57 -5.80 12.95
N THR A 26 22.62 -6.52 12.34
CA THR A 26 21.34 -5.95 11.91
C THR A 26 20.52 -5.47 13.10
N ARG A 27 20.46 -6.23 14.21
CA ARG A 27 19.78 -5.81 15.44
C ARG A 27 20.32 -4.47 15.95
N LYS A 28 21.64 -4.37 16.09
CA LYS A 28 22.31 -3.12 16.51
C LYS A 28 22.08 -1.96 15.55
N LEU A 29 21.92 -2.23 14.26
CA LEU A 29 21.58 -1.21 13.28
C LEU A 29 20.14 -0.72 13.49
N VAL A 30 19.19 -1.62 13.73
CA VAL A 30 17.80 -1.25 14.06
C VAL A 30 17.74 -0.45 15.35
N ASP A 31 18.44 -0.89 16.40
CA ASP A 31 18.56 -0.15 17.67
C ASP A 31 19.06 1.28 17.41
N LYS A 32 20.13 1.42 16.63
CA LYS A 32 20.70 2.73 16.31
C LYS A 32 19.73 3.61 15.53
N ILE A 33 19.00 3.06 14.56
CA ILE A 33 18.08 3.83 13.71
C ILE A 33 16.85 4.31 14.51
N ILE A 34 16.23 3.41 15.26
CA ILE A 34 14.94 3.69 15.92
C ILE A 34 15.13 4.37 17.28
N ASP A 35 16.02 3.85 18.14
CA ASP A 35 16.25 4.39 19.46
C ASP A 35 17.24 5.57 19.43
N THR A 36 18.46 5.35 18.90
CA THR A 36 19.51 6.38 18.99
C THR A 36 19.26 7.59 18.08
N TRP A 37 18.85 7.37 16.82
CA TRP A 37 18.54 8.45 15.87
C TRP A 37 17.09 8.92 15.97
N GLY A 38 16.22 8.15 16.62
CA GLY A 38 14.85 8.54 16.86
C GLY A 38 13.95 8.45 15.62
N TYR A 39 14.29 7.68 14.59
CA TYR A 39 13.42 7.51 13.42
C TYR A 39 12.15 6.72 13.75
N ASP A 40 11.05 7.03 13.07
CA ASP A 40 9.73 6.44 13.35
C ASP A 40 9.43 5.16 12.55
N GLY A 41 10.37 4.73 11.73
CA GLY A 41 10.18 3.52 10.95
C GLY A 41 11.32 3.20 10.00
N LEU A 42 11.14 2.07 9.33
CA LEU A 42 12.06 1.47 8.38
C LEU A 42 11.32 1.21 7.07
N LYS A 43 11.87 1.72 5.97
CA LYS A 43 11.59 1.19 4.63
C LYS A 43 12.76 0.30 4.23
N ILE A 44 12.50 -1.00 4.17
CA ILE A 44 13.49 -2.03 3.84
C ILE A 44 13.30 -2.37 2.37
N ASP A 45 14.24 -1.94 1.55
CA ASP A 45 14.20 -2.08 0.10
C ASP A 45 15.32 -3.01 -0.37
N GLY A 46 15.05 -3.81 -1.40
CA GLY A 46 15.98 -4.85 -1.83
C GLY A 46 15.51 -5.73 -2.97
N GLN A 47 16.42 -6.04 -3.88
CA GLN A 47 16.20 -7.17 -4.77
C GLN A 47 16.25 -8.49 -4.00
N HIS A 48 15.32 -9.38 -4.35
CA HIS A 48 15.07 -10.67 -3.72
C HIS A 48 15.01 -10.66 -2.18
N LEU A 49 14.35 -9.67 -1.57
CA LEU A 49 13.99 -9.73 -0.13
C LEU A 49 13.13 -10.96 0.22
N ASN A 50 12.50 -11.58 -0.78
CA ASN A 50 11.68 -12.78 -0.62
C ASN A 50 12.48 -14.08 -0.52
N GLY A 51 13.78 -14.07 -0.80
CA GLY A 51 14.56 -15.29 -0.84
C GLY A 51 16.06 -15.06 -0.79
N VAL A 52 16.76 -15.95 -0.11
CA VAL A 52 18.21 -16.00 -0.10
C VAL A 52 18.67 -17.35 -0.65
N PRO A 53 19.88 -17.45 -1.23
CA PRO A 53 20.43 -18.74 -1.63
C PRO A 53 20.84 -19.59 -0.42
N PRO A 54 20.93 -20.93 -0.55
CA PRO A 54 21.50 -21.78 0.48
C PRO A 54 22.95 -21.36 0.82
N CYS A 55 23.31 -21.42 2.10
CA CYS A 55 24.61 -20.95 2.58
C CYS A 55 25.62 -22.10 2.69
N TYR A 56 26.54 -22.18 1.73
CA TYR A 56 27.64 -23.15 1.71
C TYR A 56 28.93 -22.65 2.37
N ASN A 57 28.91 -21.51 3.07
CA ASN A 57 30.13 -20.95 3.68
C ASN A 57 30.50 -21.77 4.94
N PRO A 58 31.65 -22.49 4.95
CA PRO A 58 32.04 -23.32 6.08
C PRO A 58 32.27 -22.52 7.36
N ALA A 59 32.63 -21.23 7.27
CA ALA A 59 32.83 -20.38 8.45
C ALA A 59 31.52 -20.14 9.23
N HIS A 60 30.36 -20.30 8.59
CA HIS A 60 29.07 -20.08 9.24
C HIS A 60 28.60 -21.31 10.02
N ASN A 61 29.22 -22.49 9.82
CA ASN A 61 28.95 -23.73 10.57
C ASN A 61 27.46 -24.13 10.62
N HIS A 62 26.73 -23.96 9.51
CA HIS A 62 25.35 -24.40 9.41
C HIS A 62 25.25 -25.95 9.39
N PRO A 63 24.21 -26.55 9.99
CA PRO A 63 24.00 -28.00 9.94
C PRO A 63 23.70 -28.50 8.52
N TYR A 64 23.07 -27.65 7.70
CA TYR A 64 22.86 -27.83 6.26
C TYR A 64 22.65 -26.45 5.60
N PRO A 65 22.95 -26.29 4.30
CA PRO A 65 22.95 -24.99 3.62
C PRO A 65 21.59 -24.27 3.58
N GLU A 66 20.49 -25.03 3.46
CA GLU A 66 19.13 -24.53 3.27
C GLU A 66 18.57 -23.83 4.52
N ILE A 67 19.23 -23.99 5.68
CA ILE A 67 18.84 -23.26 6.90
C ILE A 67 18.85 -21.74 6.68
N ALA A 68 19.68 -21.22 5.77
CA ALA A 68 19.67 -19.81 5.41
C ALA A 68 18.35 -19.39 4.77
N VAL A 69 17.75 -20.25 3.95
CA VAL A 69 16.46 -20.02 3.29
C VAL A 69 15.33 -20.13 4.32
N GLU A 70 15.35 -21.18 5.12
CA GLU A 70 14.33 -21.48 6.13
C GLU A 70 14.25 -20.40 7.22
N LYS A 71 15.38 -19.77 7.55
CA LYS A 71 15.49 -18.74 8.59
C LYS A 71 15.29 -17.30 8.10
N LEU A 72 15.04 -17.09 6.81
CA LEU A 72 14.77 -15.74 6.30
C LEU A 72 13.58 -15.05 6.99
N PRO A 73 12.45 -15.74 7.29
CA PRO A 73 11.34 -15.10 8.01
C PRO A 73 11.75 -14.64 9.41
N GLU A 74 12.52 -15.45 10.16
CA GLU A 74 13.03 -15.11 11.50
C GLU A 74 13.99 -13.90 11.48
N PHE A 75 14.67 -13.66 10.36
CA PHE A 75 15.49 -12.45 10.20
C PHE A 75 14.63 -11.19 10.11
N PHE A 76 13.51 -11.23 9.37
CA PHE A 76 12.56 -10.13 9.33
C PHE A 76 11.79 -9.98 10.64
N GLU A 77 11.42 -11.08 11.29
CA GLU A 77 10.85 -11.10 12.64
C GLU A 77 11.74 -10.34 13.62
N MET A 78 13.03 -10.66 13.64
CA MET A 78 14.00 -9.98 14.49
C MET A 78 14.04 -8.47 14.22
N ILE A 79 14.03 -8.03 12.96
CA ILE A 79 14.00 -6.60 12.62
C ILE A 79 12.72 -5.95 13.15
N PHE A 80 11.57 -6.59 12.91
CA PHE A 80 10.25 -6.11 13.28
C PHE A 80 10.11 -5.97 14.80
N GLU A 81 10.42 -7.03 15.54
CA GLU A 81 10.35 -7.04 17.01
C GLU A 81 11.32 -6.05 17.64
N THR A 82 12.54 -5.93 17.09
CA THR A 82 13.52 -4.96 17.58
C THR A 82 13.02 -3.52 17.38
N ALA A 83 12.43 -3.20 16.23
CA ALA A 83 11.87 -1.88 15.99
C ALA A 83 10.70 -1.58 16.95
N LEU A 84 9.78 -2.54 17.13
CA LEU A 84 8.61 -2.37 18.00
C LEU A 84 8.93 -2.35 19.50
N ALA A 85 10.02 -2.99 19.92
CA ALA A 85 10.49 -2.93 21.30
C ALA A 85 10.93 -1.52 21.70
N HIS A 86 11.45 -0.74 20.74
CA HIS A 86 11.82 0.66 20.97
C HIS A 86 10.64 1.62 20.79
N LYS A 87 9.82 1.39 19.76
CA LYS A 87 8.64 2.21 19.46
C LYS A 87 7.50 1.31 18.99
N SER A 88 6.46 1.17 19.82
CA SER A 88 5.32 0.28 19.54
C SER A 88 4.52 0.66 18.29
N ASP A 89 4.68 1.89 17.80
CA ASP A 89 4.06 2.43 16.59
C ASP A 89 5.06 2.60 15.43
N ALA A 90 6.28 2.05 15.54
CA ALA A 90 7.25 2.10 14.46
C ALA A 90 6.69 1.46 13.18
N VAL A 91 6.81 2.16 12.06
CA VAL A 91 6.42 1.62 10.75
C VAL A 91 7.53 0.72 10.22
N VAL A 92 7.22 -0.52 9.90
CA VAL A 92 8.14 -1.44 9.22
C VAL A 92 7.51 -1.79 7.88
N GLU A 93 8.08 -1.23 6.82
CA GLU A 93 7.70 -1.48 5.42
C GLU A 93 8.78 -2.32 4.74
N ILE A 94 8.38 -3.42 4.11
CA ILE A 94 9.25 -4.26 3.29
C ILE A 94 8.84 -4.06 1.82
N CYS A 95 9.77 -3.61 0.99
CA CYS A 95 9.58 -3.32 -0.42
C CYS A 95 10.42 -4.28 -1.27
N PRO A 96 9.82 -5.33 -1.88
CA PRO A 96 10.57 -6.32 -2.65
C PRO A 96 10.84 -5.89 -4.11
N CYS A 97 11.12 -4.59 -4.33
CA CYS A 97 11.41 -3.93 -5.62
C CYS A 97 10.56 -4.43 -6.81
N GLY A 98 9.23 -4.33 -6.71
CA GLY A 98 8.31 -4.71 -7.79
C GLY A 98 7.88 -6.18 -7.80
N THR A 99 8.60 -7.07 -7.12
CA THR A 99 8.27 -8.51 -7.09
C THR A 99 7.08 -8.83 -6.18
N ALA A 100 6.53 -10.04 -6.28
CA ALA A 100 5.44 -10.49 -5.42
C ALA A 100 5.92 -10.62 -3.97
N TYR A 101 5.05 -10.35 -3.00
CA TYR A 101 5.41 -10.48 -1.58
C TYR A 101 5.54 -11.95 -1.16
N SER A 102 6.56 -12.24 -0.34
CA SER A 102 6.68 -13.53 0.36
C SER A 102 5.63 -13.63 1.47
N PHE A 103 4.76 -14.65 1.39
CA PHE A 103 3.78 -14.96 2.43
C PHE A 103 4.44 -15.16 3.81
N PHE A 104 5.67 -15.66 3.84
CA PHE A 104 6.40 -15.89 5.08
C PHE A 104 6.95 -14.60 5.72
N ASN A 105 7.12 -13.53 4.94
CA ASN A 105 7.62 -12.25 5.44
C ASN A 105 6.48 -11.29 5.80
N LEU A 106 5.28 -11.48 5.25
CA LEU A 106 4.11 -10.62 5.53
C LEU A 106 3.82 -10.40 7.03
N PRO A 107 3.97 -11.41 7.93
CA PRO A 107 3.71 -11.21 9.35
C PRO A 107 4.68 -10.24 10.04
N PHE A 108 5.82 -9.95 9.43
CA PHE A 108 6.91 -9.17 10.02
C PHE A 108 7.06 -7.79 9.38
N MET A 109 5.95 -7.24 8.91
CA MET A 109 5.79 -5.84 8.53
C MET A 109 4.38 -5.37 8.89
N ASN A 110 4.23 -4.07 9.14
CA ASN A 110 2.93 -3.48 9.48
C ASN A 110 2.44 -2.47 8.42
N GLN A 111 3.22 -2.23 7.37
CA GLN A 111 2.82 -1.48 6.20
C GLN A 111 3.37 -2.16 4.94
N ALA A 112 2.49 -2.71 4.10
CA ALA A 112 2.90 -3.19 2.79
C ALA A 112 2.84 -2.06 1.77
N VAL A 113 3.66 -2.10 0.72
CA VAL A 113 3.73 -1.07 -0.33
C VAL A 113 3.39 -1.62 -1.71
N SER A 114 2.86 -0.79 -2.61
CA SER A 114 2.62 -1.22 -3.99
C SER A 114 3.93 -1.64 -4.69
N SER A 115 5.09 -1.15 -4.24
CA SER A 115 6.43 -1.57 -4.65
C SER A 115 6.64 -1.38 -6.14
N ASP A 116 7.14 -0.21 -6.52
CA ASP A 116 7.47 0.20 -7.89
C ASP A 116 6.33 -0.09 -8.89
N PRO A 117 5.11 0.42 -8.66
CA PRO A 117 4.01 0.25 -9.61
C PRO A 117 4.36 0.98 -10.91
N LEU A 118 3.94 0.39 -12.03
CA LEU A 118 4.08 1.00 -13.36
C LEU A 118 2.76 1.59 -13.88
N SER A 119 1.67 1.44 -13.13
CA SER A 119 0.38 2.01 -13.46
C SER A 119 -0.52 2.14 -12.25
N SER A 120 -1.52 3.01 -12.38
CA SER A 120 -2.59 3.16 -11.40
C SER A 120 -3.35 1.86 -11.13
N TRP A 121 -3.52 1.01 -12.15
CA TRP A 121 -4.15 -0.30 -11.98
C TRP A 121 -3.31 -1.24 -11.09
N GLN A 122 -1.98 -1.23 -11.20
CA GLN A 122 -1.13 -2.04 -10.33
C GLN A 122 -1.25 -1.62 -8.87
N ILE A 123 -1.39 -0.32 -8.58
CA ILE A 123 -1.64 0.18 -7.23
C ILE A 123 -2.92 -0.43 -6.65
N ARG A 124 -4.02 -0.45 -7.41
CA ARG A 124 -5.30 -1.01 -6.96
C ARG A 124 -5.30 -2.52 -6.84
N LEU A 125 -4.73 -3.22 -7.82
CA LEU A 125 -4.61 -4.68 -7.81
C LEU A 125 -3.76 -5.17 -6.63
N LYS A 126 -2.59 -4.55 -6.39
CA LYS A 126 -1.71 -4.93 -5.28
C LYS A 126 -2.37 -4.61 -3.94
N GLY A 127 -3.03 -3.46 -3.82
CA GLY A 127 -3.79 -3.10 -2.62
C GLY A 127 -4.88 -4.12 -2.29
N LYS A 128 -5.66 -4.56 -3.31
CA LYS A 128 -6.66 -5.61 -3.14
C LYS A 128 -6.05 -6.93 -2.68
N THR A 129 -4.96 -7.36 -3.33
CA THR A 129 -4.26 -8.61 -3.01
C THR A 129 -3.69 -8.59 -1.59
N LEU A 130 -3.01 -7.50 -1.21
CA LEU A 130 -2.38 -7.39 0.11
C LEU A 130 -3.41 -7.29 1.23
N LYS A 131 -4.52 -6.57 1.03
CA LYS A 131 -5.63 -6.56 1.99
C LYS A 131 -6.34 -7.93 2.09
N ALA A 132 -6.36 -8.72 1.02
CA ALA A 132 -6.85 -10.11 1.10
C ALA A 132 -5.90 -11.02 1.90
N LEU A 133 -4.58 -10.82 1.80
CA LEU A 133 -3.57 -11.62 2.48
C LEU A 133 -3.33 -11.21 3.94
N MET A 134 -3.27 -9.92 4.21
CA MET A 134 -2.93 -9.35 5.53
C MET A 134 -4.16 -8.93 6.34
N GLY A 135 -5.34 -8.94 5.73
CA GLY A 135 -6.60 -8.56 6.35
C GLY A 135 -7.18 -7.25 5.79
N PRO A 136 -8.51 -7.07 5.86
CA PRO A 136 -9.20 -5.96 5.20
C PRO A 136 -8.85 -4.58 5.79
N SER A 137 -8.29 -4.55 7.00
CA SER A 137 -7.80 -3.33 7.67
C SER A 137 -6.28 -3.14 7.52
N ALA A 138 -5.59 -3.96 6.71
CA ALA A 138 -4.14 -3.88 6.59
C ALA A 138 -3.70 -2.51 6.03
N PRO A 139 -2.71 -1.85 6.67
CA PRO A 139 -2.09 -0.64 6.13
C PRO A 139 -1.37 -0.97 4.82
N TYR A 140 -1.72 -0.22 3.77
CA TYR A 140 -1.18 -0.40 2.44
C TYR A 140 -0.76 0.95 1.88
N TYR A 141 0.53 1.13 1.65
CA TYR A 141 1.09 2.30 1.00
C TYR A 141 0.99 2.17 -0.51
N GLY A 142 0.35 3.14 -1.18
CA GLY A 142 0.22 3.16 -2.64
C GLY A 142 1.55 3.34 -3.40
N ASP A 143 2.66 3.55 -2.69
CA ASP A 143 3.93 4.09 -3.19
C ASP A 143 3.78 5.55 -3.65
N HIS A 144 4.82 6.10 -4.25
CA HIS A 144 4.84 7.49 -4.69
C HIS A 144 3.80 7.72 -5.80
N VAL A 145 2.95 8.73 -5.66
CA VAL A 145 1.96 9.10 -6.69
C VAL A 145 2.61 9.38 -8.05
N GLU A 146 3.87 9.79 -8.07
CA GLU A 146 4.63 10.02 -9.30
C GLU A 146 4.93 8.72 -10.08
N LEU A 147 4.69 7.54 -9.51
CA LEU A 147 4.78 6.25 -10.20
C LEU A 147 3.43 5.80 -10.79
N SER A 148 2.35 6.51 -10.46
CA SER A 148 1.02 6.26 -11.00
C SER A 148 0.81 6.88 -12.38
N ASP A 149 -0.32 6.59 -13.01
CA ASP A 149 -0.65 7.16 -14.32
C ASP A 149 -0.68 8.70 -14.22
N SER A 150 -0.16 9.36 -15.26
CA SER A 150 -0.04 10.83 -15.32
C SER A 150 0.78 11.46 -14.17
N LEU A 151 1.56 10.65 -13.43
CA LEU A 151 2.41 11.09 -12.32
C LEU A 151 1.63 11.87 -11.23
N SER A 152 0.32 11.65 -11.12
CA SER A 152 -0.58 12.49 -10.31
C SER A 152 -1.87 11.82 -9.83
N ASP A 153 -2.02 10.50 -10.01
CA ASP A 153 -3.23 9.78 -9.61
C ASP A 153 -3.21 9.36 -8.13
N PHE A 154 -3.74 10.26 -7.29
CA PHE A 154 -4.07 9.96 -5.89
C PHE A 154 -5.33 9.10 -5.74
N ALA A 155 -6.25 9.17 -6.71
CA ALA A 155 -7.57 8.55 -6.61
C ALA A 155 -7.46 7.04 -6.47
N SER A 156 -6.49 6.41 -7.15
CA SER A 156 -6.22 4.98 -7.04
C SER A 156 -5.82 4.54 -5.64
N THR A 157 -5.02 5.33 -4.93
CA THR A 157 -4.60 5.01 -3.56
C THR A 157 -5.69 5.36 -2.55
N VAL A 158 -6.31 6.53 -2.67
CA VAL A 158 -7.37 6.99 -1.76
C VAL A 158 -8.59 6.07 -1.84
N GLY A 159 -9.07 5.76 -3.04
CA GLY A 159 -10.33 5.03 -3.25
C GLY A 159 -10.31 3.58 -2.77
N ILE A 160 -9.13 2.99 -2.59
CA ILE A 160 -8.97 1.63 -2.02
C ILE A 160 -8.56 1.65 -0.54
N GLY A 161 -8.51 2.82 0.09
CA GLY A 161 -8.12 2.95 1.51
C GLY A 161 -6.63 2.65 1.72
N GLY A 162 -5.81 3.08 0.77
CA GLY A 162 -4.35 3.08 0.89
C GLY A 162 -3.83 4.39 1.47
N ILE A 163 -2.62 4.33 2.02
CA ILE A 163 -1.84 5.46 2.51
C ILE A 163 -1.22 6.15 1.29
N VAL A 164 -1.39 7.47 1.19
CA VAL A 164 -0.83 8.27 0.09
C VAL A 164 0.61 8.69 0.41
N GLY A 165 1.42 8.86 -0.62
CA GLY A 165 2.78 9.39 -0.48
C GLY A 165 3.30 9.89 -1.82
N THR A 166 4.33 10.72 -1.75
CA THR A 166 4.82 11.49 -2.89
C THR A 166 6.34 11.56 -2.82
N LYS A 167 6.98 11.60 -3.99
CA LYS A 167 8.40 11.83 -4.17
C LYS A 167 8.58 12.78 -5.34
N PHE A 168 8.93 14.01 -5.02
CA PHE A 168 9.14 15.08 -5.99
C PHE A 168 10.54 15.67 -5.88
N THR A 169 10.96 16.36 -6.93
CA THR A 169 12.16 17.20 -6.90
C THR A 169 11.80 18.60 -6.41
N TRP A 170 12.59 19.11 -5.47
CA TRP A 170 12.47 20.47 -4.96
C TRP A 170 13.86 21.05 -4.62
N PRO A 171 14.12 22.35 -4.89
CA PRO A 171 13.27 23.28 -5.65
C PRO A 171 13.14 22.88 -7.13
N VAL A 172 12.16 23.46 -7.82
CA VAL A 172 11.96 23.28 -9.28
C VAL A 172 13.28 23.55 -10.00
N GLY A 173 13.68 22.64 -10.89
CA GLY A 173 14.94 22.71 -11.63
C GLY A 173 16.20 22.29 -10.87
N ALA A 174 16.10 21.79 -9.62
CA ALA A 174 17.26 21.28 -8.87
C ALA A 174 17.90 20.03 -9.52
N LYS A 175 17.09 19.24 -10.22
CA LYS A 175 17.53 18.11 -11.03
C LYS A 175 17.27 18.42 -12.50
N LYS A 176 18.31 18.29 -13.32
CA LYS A 176 18.18 18.43 -14.77
C LYS A 176 17.18 17.40 -15.32
N ASP A 177 16.26 17.86 -16.18
CA ASP A 177 15.28 17.03 -16.88
C ASP A 177 14.31 16.24 -15.96
N SER A 178 13.97 16.81 -14.80
CA SER A 178 12.99 16.26 -13.87
C SER A 178 11.55 16.45 -14.38
N ASP A 179 10.78 15.37 -14.44
CA ASP A 179 9.33 15.33 -14.73
C ASP A 179 8.46 15.33 -13.47
N ILE A 180 9.10 15.13 -12.31
CA ILE A 180 8.49 15.06 -10.98
C ILE A 180 8.74 16.31 -10.12
N ASP A 181 9.06 17.44 -10.74
CA ASP A 181 9.20 18.71 -10.00
C ASP A 181 7.90 19.08 -9.29
N LEU A 182 7.99 19.55 -8.03
CA LEU A 182 6.85 20.12 -7.31
C LEU A 182 6.63 21.56 -7.76
N THR A 183 5.86 21.74 -8.82
CA THR A 183 5.45 23.05 -9.30
C THR A 183 4.32 23.63 -8.45
N ALA A 184 4.11 24.95 -8.50
CA ALA A 184 2.98 25.60 -7.80
C ALA A 184 1.60 25.10 -8.25
N GLU A 185 1.49 24.51 -9.45
CA GLU A 185 0.26 23.86 -9.92
C GLU A 185 0.08 22.48 -9.28
N LYS A 186 1.12 21.64 -9.29
CA LYS A 186 1.08 20.33 -8.63
C LYS A 186 0.85 20.45 -7.12
N GLU A 187 1.43 21.46 -6.47
CA GLU A 187 1.23 21.72 -5.04
C GLU A 187 -0.27 21.91 -4.69
N LYS A 188 -1.03 22.62 -5.54
CA LYS A 188 -2.49 22.78 -5.34
C LYS A 188 -3.24 21.45 -5.48
N ILE A 189 -2.84 20.62 -6.44
CA ILE A 189 -3.43 19.29 -6.65
C ILE A 189 -3.12 18.39 -5.44
N TRP A 190 -1.88 18.42 -4.93
CA TRP A 190 -1.45 17.61 -3.80
C TRP A 190 -2.18 18.07 -2.53
N ALA A 191 -2.28 19.38 -2.31
CA ALA A 191 -3.03 19.94 -1.19
C ALA A 191 -4.50 19.51 -1.21
N LYS A 192 -5.17 19.54 -2.37
CA LYS A 192 -6.55 19.03 -2.52
C LYS A 192 -6.64 17.56 -2.11
N TRP A 193 -5.79 16.71 -2.67
CA TRP A 193 -5.85 15.27 -2.41
C TRP A 193 -5.44 14.87 -0.99
N VAL A 194 -4.44 15.54 -0.42
CA VAL A 194 -4.05 15.36 0.99
C VAL A 194 -5.19 15.80 1.92
N SER A 195 -5.92 16.87 1.57
CA SER A 195 -7.13 17.26 2.31
C SER A 195 -8.20 16.17 2.27
N VAL A 196 -8.52 15.64 1.08
CA VAL A 196 -9.49 14.54 0.92
C VAL A 196 -9.04 13.30 1.70
N TYR A 197 -7.77 12.93 1.60
CA TYR A 197 -7.19 11.80 2.33
C TYR A 197 -7.33 11.98 3.84
N ASN A 198 -6.97 13.16 4.38
CA ASN A 198 -7.05 13.43 5.81
C ASN A 198 -8.50 13.49 6.32
N GLU A 199 -9.40 14.10 5.54
CA GLU A 199 -10.83 14.20 5.92
C GLU A 199 -11.47 12.81 5.98
N LYS A 200 -11.25 11.98 4.95
CA LYS A 200 -11.91 10.67 4.88
C LYS A 200 -11.17 9.59 5.66
N MET A 201 -9.84 9.69 5.77
CA MET A 201 -8.94 8.76 6.46
C MET A 201 -9.32 7.28 6.23
N LEU A 202 -9.56 6.93 4.96
CA LEU A 202 -10.06 5.62 4.55
C LEU A 202 -9.17 4.42 4.91
N PRO A 203 -7.85 4.55 5.11
CA PRO A 203 -7.03 3.45 5.63
C PRO A 203 -7.48 2.89 6.99
N THR A 204 -8.27 3.65 7.76
CA THR A 204 -8.84 3.19 9.04
C THR A 204 -10.18 2.44 8.89
N GLY A 205 -10.71 2.36 7.66
CA GLY A 205 -11.92 1.60 7.35
C GLY A 205 -11.65 0.12 7.10
N ILE A 206 -12.72 -0.63 6.89
CA ILE A 206 -12.67 -2.05 6.52
C ILE A 206 -12.86 -2.17 5.02
N TYR A 207 -11.82 -2.61 4.31
CA TYR A 207 -11.90 -2.87 2.88
C TYR A 207 -12.78 -4.09 2.59
N ARG A 208 -13.84 -3.89 1.81
CA ARG A 208 -14.85 -4.90 1.48
C ARG A 208 -14.54 -5.59 0.15
N GLY A 209 -13.37 -6.23 0.09
CA GLY A 209 -12.81 -6.84 -1.11
C GLY A 209 -13.64 -7.99 -1.69
N GLU A 210 -14.55 -8.56 -0.89
CA GLU A 210 -15.48 -9.62 -1.27
C GLU A 210 -16.71 -9.12 -2.03
N LEU A 211 -16.99 -7.81 -2.04
CA LEU A 211 -18.19 -7.28 -2.68
C LEU A 211 -18.07 -7.20 -4.19
N TYR A 212 -16.87 -7.00 -4.72
CA TYR A 212 -16.63 -6.82 -6.15
C TYR A 212 -15.46 -7.68 -6.61
N ASP A 213 -15.60 -8.34 -7.74
CA ASP A 213 -14.56 -9.11 -8.39
C ASP A 213 -13.75 -8.23 -9.37
N ILE A 214 -12.44 -8.39 -9.39
CA ILE A 214 -11.57 -7.57 -10.25
C ILE A 214 -11.65 -7.96 -11.74
N GLY A 215 -11.96 -9.23 -12.03
CA GLY A 215 -12.07 -9.77 -13.38
C GLY A 215 -13.45 -9.55 -14.01
N TYR A 216 -14.53 -9.62 -13.22
CA TYR A 216 -15.90 -9.66 -13.74
C TYR A 216 -16.72 -8.39 -13.53
N ASP A 217 -16.48 -7.61 -12.47
CA ASP A 217 -17.24 -6.39 -12.25
C ASP A 217 -16.69 -5.24 -13.11
N ARG A 218 -17.59 -4.55 -13.82
CA ARG A 218 -17.28 -3.41 -14.68
C ARG A 218 -18.26 -2.26 -14.39
N PRO A 219 -17.78 -1.04 -14.13
CA PRO A 219 -16.37 -0.61 -14.09
C PRO A 219 -15.61 -1.28 -12.92
N GLU A 220 -14.29 -1.22 -12.92
CA GLU A 220 -13.50 -1.75 -11.79
C GLU A 220 -13.96 -1.03 -10.51
N THR A 221 -14.35 -1.81 -9.50
CA THR A 221 -15.01 -1.27 -8.31
C THR A 221 -14.33 -1.76 -7.03
N HIS A 222 -14.17 -0.83 -6.08
CA HIS A 222 -13.70 -1.11 -4.73
C HIS A 222 -14.64 -0.48 -3.71
N ALA A 223 -14.69 -1.07 -2.50
CA ALA A 223 -15.57 -0.62 -1.45
C ALA A 223 -14.89 -0.67 -0.07
N ILE A 224 -15.21 0.30 0.78
CA ILE A 224 -14.70 0.41 2.15
C ILE A 224 -15.88 0.75 3.07
N ALA A 225 -16.06 -0.03 4.12
CA ALA A 225 -17.01 0.29 5.18
C ALA A 225 -16.29 1.10 6.27
N LYS A 226 -16.83 2.26 6.65
CA LYS A 226 -16.27 3.08 7.74
C LYS A 226 -17.36 3.92 8.39
N ASN A 227 -17.43 3.88 9.72
CA ASN A 227 -18.35 4.70 10.54
C ASN A 227 -19.83 4.62 10.11
N GLY A 228 -20.30 3.44 9.69
CA GLY A 228 -21.67 3.23 9.22
C GLY A 228 -21.94 3.66 7.78
N SER A 229 -20.96 4.28 7.12
CA SER A 229 -21.00 4.65 5.70
C SER A 229 -20.24 3.64 4.83
N MET A 230 -20.59 3.61 3.55
CA MET A 230 -19.87 2.89 2.52
C MET A 230 -19.20 3.86 1.56
N PHE A 231 -17.91 3.65 1.29
CA PHE A 231 -17.14 4.42 0.31
C PHE A 231 -16.89 3.53 -0.90
N TYR A 232 -17.32 3.96 -2.08
CA TYR A 232 -17.11 3.24 -3.33
C TYR A 232 -16.16 4.00 -4.23
N ALA A 233 -15.32 3.25 -4.93
CA ALA A 233 -14.39 3.78 -5.92
C ALA A 233 -14.58 3.02 -7.22
N PHE A 234 -14.95 3.74 -8.28
CA PHE A 234 -15.15 3.21 -9.62
C PHE A 234 -14.04 3.71 -10.53
N TYR A 235 -13.51 2.85 -11.38
CA TYR A 235 -12.42 3.18 -12.32
C TYR A 235 -12.71 2.66 -13.73
N ALA A 236 -12.55 3.54 -14.72
CA ALA A 236 -12.69 3.26 -16.14
C ALA A 236 -12.12 4.44 -16.95
N GLU A 237 -11.60 4.20 -18.15
CA GLU A 237 -11.17 5.30 -19.04
C GLU A 237 -12.32 6.28 -19.29
N ASN A 238 -13.48 5.75 -19.68
CA ASN A 238 -14.76 6.45 -19.77
C ASN A 238 -15.88 5.48 -19.38
N PHE A 239 -16.87 5.93 -18.63
CA PHE A 239 -18.04 5.14 -18.27
C PHE A 239 -19.30 5.99 -18.32
N ASP A 240 -20.37 5.43 -18.88
CA ASP A 240 -21.72 5.97 -18.89
C ASP A 240 -22.67 4.77 -18.77
N GLY A 241 -23.34 4.65 -17.62
CA GLY A 241 -24.13 3.47 -17.31
C GLY A 241 -24.64 3.46 -15.88
N THR A 242 -24.94 2.27 -15.37
CA THR A 242 -25.45 2.09 -14.00
C THR A 242 -24.49 1.21 -13.22
N VAL A 243 -24.15 1.63 -12.00
CA VAL A 243 -23.34 0.86 -11.06
C VAL A 243 -24.21 0.30 -9.93
N GLU A 244 -23.84 -0.86 -9.42
CA GLU A 244 -24.49 -1.51 -8.28
C GLU A 244 -23.72 -1.19 -6.99
N LEU A 245 -24.39 -0.66 -5.97
CA LEU A 245 -23.84 -0.32 -4.66
C LEU A 245 -24.05 -1.47 -3.66
N ARG A 246 -23.20 -2.49 -3.74
CA ARG A 246 -23.28 -3.70 -2.90
C ARG A 246 -22.89 -3.41 -1.46
N GLY A 247 -23.46 -4.15 -0.51
CA GLY A 247 -23.12 -4.05 0.91
C GLY A 247 -23.92 -3.02 1.72
N LEU A 248 -24.94 -2.41 1.12
CA LEU A 248 -25.91 -1.55 1.84
C LEU A 248 -26.91 -2.38 2.65
N GLU A 249 -27.38 -1.83 3.77
CA GLU A 249 -28.35 -2.47 4.66
C GLU A 249 -29.76 -2.32 4.09
N LYS A 250 -30.51 -3.43 4.03
CA LYS A 250 -31.93 -3.40 3.65
C LYS A 250 -32.73 -2.56 4.63
N GLY A 251 -33.72 -1.82 4.14
CA GLY A 251 -34.62 -0.96 4.89
C GLY A 251 -34.04 0.40 5.23
N ARG A 252 -32.83 0.71 4.75
CA ARG A 252 -32.12 1.96 5.04
C ARG A 252 -31.98 2.81 3.78
N ASN A 253 -32.16 4.12 3.96
CA ASN A 253 -31.92 5.12 2.93
C ASN A 253 -30.56 5.77 3.14
N TYR A 254 -29.93 6.14 2.03
CA TYR A 254 -28.60 6.69 1.99
C TYR A 254 -28.53 7.88 1.05
N THR A 255 -27.74 8.88 1.45
CA THR A 255 -27.29 9.97 0.58
C THR A 255 -25.98 9.58 -0.10
N VAL A 256 -25.89 9.82 -1.41
CA VAL A 256 -24.70 9.57 -2.21
C VAL A 256 -24.00 10.90 -2.54
N THR A 257 -22.73 11.02 -2.17
CA THR A 257 -21.91 12.22 -2.37
C THR A 257 -20.61 11.87 -3.10
N ASP A 258 -20.28 12.58 -4.17
CA ASP A 258 -18.92 12.62 -4.70
C ASP A 258 -18.05 13.41 -3.72
N TYR A 259 -17.25 12.70 -2.94
CA TYR A 259 -16.45 13.32 -1.88
C TYR A 259 -15.18 14.01 -2.36
N VAL A 260 -14.78 13.82 -3.63
CA VAL A 260 -13.64 14.53 -4.21
C VAL A 260 -14.04 15.95 -4.60
N ASN A 261 -15.30 16.13 -4.99
CA ASN A 261 -15.85 17.43 -5.43
C ASN A 261 -16.88 18.03 -4.46
N GLY A 262 -17.29 17.30 -3.42
CA GLY A 262 -18.27 17.76 -2.43
C GLY A 262 -19.70 17.88 -2.97
N THR A 263 -20.03 17.10 -4.02
CA THR A 263 -21.30 17.20 -4.74
C THR A 263 -22.21 16.05 -4.36
N GLN A 264 -23.40 16.34 -3.83
CA GLN A 264 -24.45 15.34 -3.66
C GLN A 264 -24.97 14.91 -5.03
N LEU A 265 -24.99 13.59 -5.28
CA LEU A 265 -25.38 13.01 -6.56
C LEU A 265 -26.84 12.57 -6.55
N SER A 266 -27.24 11.81 -5.53
CA SER A 266 -28.57 11.19 -5.45
C SER A 266 -28.83 10.64 -4.03
N THR A 267 -29.99 10.01 -3.86
CA THR A 267 -30.35 9.15 -2.73
C THR A 267 -30.62 7.73 -3.23
N VAL A 268 -30.22 6.72 -2.46
CA VAL A 268 -30.44 5.29 -2.76
C VAL A 268 -31.00 4.57 -1.53
N SER A 269 -31.58 3.39 -1.70
CA SER A 269 -31.98 2.54 -0.57
C SER A 269 -31.29 1.17 -0.64
N GLY A 270 -31.25 0.44 0.47
CA GLY A 270 -30.73 -0.92 0.49
C GLY A 270 -31.49 -1.91 -0.41
N GLU A 271 -32.73 -1.61 -0.80
CA GLU A 271 -33.53 -2.37 -1.77
C GLU A 271 -33.30 -1.93 -3.21
N ASN A 272 -32.95 -0.66 -3.43
CA ASN A 272 -32.71 -0.09 -4.73
C ASN A 272 -31.34 0.61 -4.75
N HIS A 273 -30.32 -0.23 -4.90
CA HIS A 273 -28.91 0.15 -4.81
C HIS A 273 -28.25 0.34 -6.18
N MET A 274 -29.04 0.65 -7.21
CA MET A 274 -28.55 0.95 -8.56
C MET A 274 -28.40 2.45 -8.75
N LEU A 275 -27.24 2.91 -9.23
CA LEU A 275 -26.93 4.32 -9.42
C LEU A 275 -26.50 4.62 -10.88
N PRO A 276 -27.28 5.41 -11.64
CA PRO A 276 -26.85 5.92 -12.93
C PRO A 276 -25.69 6.91 -12.75
N VAL A 277 -24.58 6.71 -13.45
CA VAL A 277 -23.38 7.55 -13.37
C VAL A 277 -22.70 7.68 -14.73
N ALA A 278 -22.04 8.82 -14.93
CA ALA A 278 -21.13 9.03 -16.04
C ALA A 278 -19.86 9.72 -15.52
N PHE A 279 -18.69 9.16 -15.84
CA PHE A 279 -17.40 9.69 -15.38
C PHE A 279 -16.25 9.33 -16.32
N LYS A 280 -15.11 10.00 -16.12
CA LYS A 280 -13.84 9.70 -16.79
C LYS A 280 -12.78 9.41 -15.73
N GLN A 281 -11.96 8.40 -15.99
CA GLN A 281 -10.91 7.88 -15.09
C GLN A 281 -11.43 7.27 -13.79
N PHE A 282 -12.12 8.05 -12.95
CA PHE A 282 -12.65 7.58 -11.69
C PHE A 282 -13.92 8.31 -11.25
N LEU A 283 -14.66 7.67 -10.34
CA LEU A 283 -15.69 8.28 -9.51
C LEU A 283 -15.54 7.74 -8.08
N LEU A 284 -15.38 8.64 -7.11
CA LEU A 284 -15.22 8.29 -5.70
C LEU A 284 -16.41 8.83 -4.90
N ILE A 285 -17.22 7.94 -4.33
CA ILE A 285 -18.45 8.32 -3.63
C ILE A 285 -18.48 7.82 -2.19
N GLU A 286 -19.14 8.62 -1.36
CA GLU A 286 -19.52 8.30 0.01
C GLU A 286 -21.04 8.08 0.01
N VAL A 287 -21.47 6.95 0.57
CA VAL A 287 -22.86 6.54 0.72
C VAL A 287 -23.14 6.48 2.21
N SER A 288 -23.75 7.55 2.72
CA SER A 288 -23.96 7.78 4.15
C SER A 288 -25.44 7.69 4.49
N PRO A 289 -25.80 7.03 5.61
CA PRO A 289 -27.20 6.84 5.96
C PRO A 289 -27.90 8.16 6.30
N GLU A 290 -29.15 8.32 5.88
CA GLU A 290 -29.92 9.58 6.09
C GLU A 290 -30.29 9.81 7.56
N ASN A 291 -30.38 8.75 8.36
CA ASN A 291 -30.56 8.80 9.80
C ASN A 291 -29.42 8.01 10.46
N ALA A 292 -28.48 8.74 11.06
CA ALA A 292 -27.52 8.19 12.01
C ALA A 292 -28.11 8.39 13.41
N ASP A 293 -28.98 7.47 13.83
CA ASP A 293 -29.26 7.27 15.26
C ASP A 293 -28.24 6.26 15.83
#